data_AF-A0AAW2CZS2-F1
#
_entry.id   AF-A0AAW2CZS2-F1
#
_cell.length_a   1.000
_cell.length_b   1.000
_cell.length_c   1.000
_cell.angle_alpha   90.00
_cell.angle_beta   90.00
_cell.angle_gamma   90.00
#
_symmetry.space_group_name_H-M   'P 1'
#
loop_
_entity.id
_entity.type
_entity.pdbx_description
1 polymer ?
#
loop_
_entity_poly.entity_id
_entity_poly.type
_entity_poly.pdbx_seq_one_letter_code
_entity_poly.pdbx_strand_id
1 'polypeptide(L)'
;MNIKQDKVVFKQNEEKPSKVLDIYEKRLGEAWFLVSDEFYLADLSHLPNTQYLVSDTNKGNSFTSRENVGRWWDEISSRDSWKKVDDL
;
A
#
# COMPACT_ATOMS: atom_id res chain seq x y z
N MET A 1 -19.35 5.61 -10.14
CA MET A 1 -19.77 6.87 -9.47
C MET A 1 -19.51 8.04 -10.40
N ASN A 2 -20.46 8.96 -10.58
CA ASN A 2 -20.29 10.15 -11.43
C ASN A 2 -19.80 11.35 -10.60
N ILE A 3 -18.74 11.12 -9.81
CA ILE A 3 -18.13 12.15 -8.95
C ILE A 3 -17.07 12.87 -9.78
N LYS A 4 -17.21 14.19 -9.91
CA LYS A 4 -16.22 15.02 -10.61
C LYS A 4 -14.92 15.03 -9.81
N GLN A 5 -13.83 14.59 -10.43
CA GLN A 5 -12.51 14.58 -9.80
C GLN A 5 -11.98 16.01 -9.62
N ASP A 6 -11.50 16.32 -8.41
CA ASP A 6 -10.71 17.52 -8.16
C ASP A 6 -9.24 17.25 -8.48
N LYS A 7 -8.76 17.85 -9.58
CA LYS A 7 -7.39 17.64 -10.07
C LYS A 7 -6.32 18.21 -9.13
N VAL A 8 -6.63 19.26 -8.36
CA VAL A 8 -5.68 19.87 -7.43
C VAL A 8 -5.48 18.94 -6.23
N VAL A 9 -6.59 18.46 -5.67
CA VAL A 9 -6.56 17.49 -4.56
C VAL A 9 -5.89 16.20 -4.99
N PHE A 10 -6.16 15.71 -6.20
CA PHE A 10 -5.53 14.51 -6.73
C PHE A 10 -4.01 14.62 -6.76
N LYS A 11 -3.47 15.68 -7.39
CA LYS A 11 -2.02 15.88 -7.49
C LYS A 11 -1.34 16.02 -6.13
N GLN A 12 -1.91 16.79 -5.21
CA GLN A 12 -1.37 16.96 -3.87
C GLN A 12 -1.32 15.65 -3.08
N ASN A 13 -2.31 14.78 -3.28
CA ASN A 13 -2.40 13.49 -2.63
C ASN A 13 -1.64 12.38 -3.35
N GLU A 14 -1.04 12.63 -4.53
CA GLU A 14 -0.07 11.70 -5.13
C GLU A 14 1.34 11.90 -4.54
N GLU A 15 1.73 13.16 -4.32
CA GLU A 15 3.08 13.48 -3.86
C GLU A 15 3.34 13.03 -2.42
N LYS A 16 2.36 13.16 -1.52
CA LYS A 16 2.51 12.81 -0.11
C LYS A 16 2.72 11.30 0.10
N PRO A 17 1.88 10.40 -0.46
CA PRO A 17 2.10 8.95 -0.35
C PRO A 17 3.41 8.51 -0.98
N SER A 18 3.84 9.09 -2.12
CA SER A 18 5.12 8.71 -2.71
C SER A 18 6.28 8.89 -1.72
N LYS A 19 6.33 10.02 -0.99
CA LYS A 19 7.37 10.25 0.03
C LYS A 19 7.29 9.28 1.20
N VAL A 20 6.07 8.89 1.61
CA VAL A 20 5.88 7.88 2.65
C VAL A 20 6.37 6.52 2.17
N LEU A 21 6.07 6.14 0.92
CA LEU A 21 6.53 4.89 0.32
C LEU A 21 8.06 4.86 0.14
N ASP A 22 8.71 6.00 -0.09
CA ASP A 22 10.18 6.08 -0.12
C ASP A 22 10.80 5.82 1.26
N ILE A 23 10.14 6.28 2.34
CA ILE A 23 10.55 5.96 3.71
C ILE A 23 10.32 4.48 4.01
N TYR A 24 9.19 3.94 3.58
CA TYR A 24 8.86 2.51 3.77
C TYR A 24 9.83 1.62 3.00
N GLU A 25 10.21 2.00 1.78
CA GLU A 25 11.19 1.26 0.99
C GLU A 25 12.51 1.07 1.73
N LYS A 26 13.03 2.16 2.34
CA LYS A 26 14.22 2.06 3.18
C LYS A 26 13.96 1.20 4.42
N ARG A 27 12.86 1.43 5.14
CA ARG A 27 12.53 0.70 6.37
C ARG A 27 12.38 -0.80 6.14
N LEU A 28 11.72 -1.19 5.06
CA LEU A 28 11.48 -2.58 4.66
C LEU A 28 12.72 -3.24 4.04
N GLY A 29 13.76 -2.48 3.74
CA GLY A 29 15.10 -3.01 3.48
C GLY A 29 15.87 -3.36 4.76
N GLU A 30 15.45 -2.83 5.91
CA GLU A 30 16.09 -3.07 7.22
C GLU A 30 15.32 -4.08 8.09
N ALA A 31 14.03 -4.30 7.81
CA ALA A 31 13.15 -5.24 8.51
C ALA A 31 12.15 -5.86 7.53
N TRP A 32 11.67 -7.08 7.79
CA TRP A 32 10.77 -7.76 6.87
C TRP A 32 9.40 -7.07 6.74
N PHE A 33 8.89 -6.54 7.86
CA PHE A 33 7.64 -5.77 7.99
C PHE A 33 7.93 -4.37 8.57
N LEU A 34 6.91 -3.52 8.71
CA LEU A 34 7.10 -2.11 9.09
C LEU A 34 7.75 -1.94 10.49
N VAL A 35 7.44 -2.84 11.43
CA VAL A 35 7.89 -2.73 12.83
C VAL A 35 9.06 -3.66 13.15
N SER A 36 9.06 -4.88 12.62
CA SER A 36 10.10 -5.89 12.84
C SER A 36 10.05 -6.95 11.72
N ASP A 37 10.63 -8.12 11.96
CA ASP A 37 10.54 -9.27 11.05
C ASP A 37 9.24 -10.10 11.22
N GLU A 38 8.29 -9.62 12.02
CA GLU A 38 6.97 -10.25 12.19
C GLU A 38 5.83 -9.28 11.80
N PHE A 39 4.70 -9.85 11.37
CA PHE A 39 3.51 -9.10 10.96
C PHE A 39 2.75 -8.55 12.17
N TYR A 40 2.50 -7.24 12.19
CA TYR A 40 1.78 -6.56 13.26
C TYR A 40 0.64 -5.68 12.74
N LEU A 41 -0.07 -5.03 13.68
CA LEU A 41 -1.12 -4.07 13.37
C LEU A 41 -0.65 -2.96 12.43
N ALA A 42 0.62 -2.55 12.52
CA ALA A 42 1.20 -1.54 11.63
C ALA A 42 1.06 -1.95 10.15
N ASP A 43 1.28 -3.22 9.81
CA ASP A 43 1.13 -3.73 8.46
C ASP A 43 -0.35 -3.91 8.08
N LEU A 44 -1.13 -4.50 9.00
CA LEU A 44 -2.55 -4.75 8.81
C LEU A 44 -3.34 -3.47 8.51
N SER A 45 -3.04 -2.36 9.19
CA SER A 45 -3.72 -1.08 8.99
C SER A 45 -3.58 -0.51 7.58
N HIS A 46 -2.63 -1.00 6.77
CA HIS A 46 -2.43 -0.54 5.40
C HIS A 46 -3.24 -1.34 4.37
N LEU A 47 -3.77 -2.52 4.72
CA LEU A 47 -4.46 -3.41 3.78
C LEU A 47 -5.65 -2.75 3.06
N PRO A 48 -6.61 -2.10 3.74
CA PRO A 48 -7.82 -1.63 3.05
C PRO A 48 -7.55 -0.52 2.03
N ASN A 49 -6.76 0.48 2.42
CA ASN A 49 -6.47 1.61 1.54
C ASN A 49 -5.54 1.21 0.39
N THR A 50 -4.56 0.34 0.66
CA THR A 50 -3.63 -0.10 -0.38
C THR A 50 -4.30 -1.02 -1.38
N GLN A 51 -5.20 -1.91 -0.95
CA GLN A 51 -6.01 -2.74 -1.83
C GLN A 51 -6.79 -1.89 -2.83
N TYR A 52 -7.50 -0.87 -2.34
CA TYR A 52 -8.22 0.06 -3.22
C TYR A 52 -7.29 0.77 -4.22
N LEU A 53 -6.13 1.26 -3.74
CA LEU A 53 -5.16 1.95 -4.60
C LEU A 53 -4.55 1.03 -5.67
N VAL A 54 -4.31 -0.24 -5.35
CA VAL A 54 -3.69 -1.21 -6.25
C VAL A 54 -4.69 -1.78 -7.24
N SER A 55 -5.89 -2.15 -6.79
CA SER A 55 -6.89 -2.89 -7.58
C SER A 55 -7.85 -1.97 -8.34
N ASP A 56 -8.28 -0.85 -7.74
CA ASP A 56 -9.36 -0.01 -8.25
C ASP A 56 -8.88 1.32 -8.86
N THR A 57 -7.57 1.57 -8.87
CA THR A 57 -6.99 2.79 -9.44
C THR A 57 -5.79 2.51 -10.32
N ASN A 58 -5.34 3.51 -11.10
CA ASN A 58 -4.12 3.43 -11.89
C ASN A 58 -2.83 3.68 -11.08
N LYS A 59 -2.87 3.50 -9.75
CA LYS A 59 -1.77 3.80 -8.83
C LYS A 59 -1.07 2.59 -8.24
N GLY A 60 -1.45 1.37 -8.62
CA GLY A 60 -0.76 0.16 -8.17
C GLY A 60 0.75 0.16 -8.43
N ASN A 61 1.19 0.74 -9.55
CA ASN A 61 2.62 0.85 -9.88
C ASN A 61 3.42 1.64 -8.82
N SER A 62 2.79 2.53 -8.05
CA SER A 62 3.48 3.23 -6.95
C SER A 62 3.94 2.28 -5.85
N PHE A 63 3.29 1.14 -5.67
CA PHE A 63 3.73 0.12 -4.72
C PHE A 63 4.67 -0.88 -5.38
N THR A 64 4.30 -1.39 -6.57
CA THR A 64 5.04 -2.48 -7.23
C THR A 64 6.34 -2.05 -7.90
N SER A 65 6.58 -0.76 -8.14
CA SER A 65 7.85 -0.24 -8.68
C SER A 65 8.99 -0.14 -7.65
N ARG A 66 8.70 -0.34 -6.38
CA ARG A 66 9.63 -0.32 -5.27
C ARG A 66 9.84 -1.75 -4.78
N GLU A 67 11.08 -2.21 -4.67
CA GLU A 67 11.38 -3.63 -4.44
C GLU A 67 10.86 -4.11 -3.08
N ASN A 68 11.23 -3.41 -1.99
CA ASN A 68 10.86 -3.84 -0.65
C ASN A 68 9.39 -3.57 -0.34
N VAL A 69 8.84 -2.43 -0.79
CA VAL A 69 7.40 -2.12 -0.67
C VAL A 69 6.56 -3.10 -1.48
N GLY A 70 6.98 -3.44 -2.71
CA GLY A 70 6.30 -4.41 -3.55
C GLY A 70 6.24 -5.79 -2.89
N ARG A 71 7.40 -6.29 -2.42
CA ARG A 71 7.48 -7.54 -1.64
C ARG A 71 6.55 -7.52 -0.44
N TRP A 72 6.64 -6.46 0.37
CA TRP A 72 5.80 -6.30 1.57
C TRP A 72 4.31 -6.31 1.22
N TRP A 73 3.90 -5.57 0.19
CA TRP A 73 2.51 -5.52 -0.25
C TRP A 73 2.00 -6.90 -0.69
N ASP A 74 2.75 -7.59 -1.54
CA ASP A 74 2.39 -8.93 -2.02
C ASP A 74 2.24 -9.90 -0.84
N GLU A 75 3.13 -9.83 0.13
CA GLU A 75 3.09 -10.71 1.30
C GLU A 75 1.90 -10.43 2.21
N ILE A 76 1.64 -9.17 2.59
CA ILE A 76 0.53 -8.85 3.50
C ILE A 76 -0.83 -9.05 2.86
N SER A 77 -0.96 -8.75 1.56
CA SER A 77 -2.22 -8.88 0.81
C SER A 77 -2.53 -10.33 0.44
N SER A 78 -1.52 -11.20 0.37
CA SER A 78 -1.71 -12.63 0.09
C SER A 78 -2.24 -13.44 1.29
N ARG A 79 -2.31 -12.86 2.49
CA ARG A 79 -2.74 -13.54 3.71
C ARG A 79 -4.19 -14.00 3.62
N ASP A 80 -4.46 -15.24 4.02
CA ASP A 80 -5.82 -15.83 3.98
C ASP A 80 -6.86 -15.00 4.74
N SER A 81 -6.47 -14.37 5.86
CA SER A 81 -7.35 -13.49 6.62
C SER A 81 -7.77 -12.25 5.83
N TRP A 82 -6.87 -11.71 4.99
CA TRP A 82 -7.18 -10.57 4.15
C TRP A 82 -7.98 -10.98 2.92
N LYS A 83 -7.59 -12.05 2.24
CA LYS A 83 -8.35 -12.60 1.10
C LYS A 83 -9.81 -12.85 1.44
N LYS A 84 -10.08 -13.41 2.62
CA LYS A 84 -11.45 -13.59 3.12
C LYS A 84 -12.25 -12.30 3.28
N VAL A 85 -11.59 -11.15 3.49
CA VAL A 85 -12.23 -9.83 3.60
C VAL A 85 -12.36 -9.17 2.22
N ASP A 86 -11.37 -9.35 1.34
CA ASP A 86 -11.36 -8.84 -0.03
C ASP A 86 -12.41 -9.55 -0.90
N ASP A 87 -12.69 -10.82 -0.62
CA ASP A 87 -13.72 -11.62 -1.30
C ASP A 87 -15.17 -11.30 -0.87
N LEU A 88 -15.37 -10.44 0.16
CA LEU A 88 -16.70 -10.02 0.64
C LEU A 88 -17.30 -8.89 -0.20
#